data_AF-A0A8I0H802-F1
#
_entry.id   AF-A0A8I0H802-F1
#
_cell.length_a   1.000
_cell.length_b   1.000
_cell.length_c   1.000
_cell.angle_alpha   90.00
_cell.angle_beta   90.00
_cell.angle_gamma   90.00
#
_symmetry.space_group_name_H-M   'P 1'
#
loop_
_entity.id
_entity.type
_entity.pdbx_description
1 polymer ?
#
loop_
_entity_poly.entity_id
_entity_poly.type
_entity_poly.pdbx_seq_one_letter_code
_entity_poly.pdbx_strand_id
1 'polypeptide(L)' 'GPGQLWETVESNCEAAGVKVITDANVVEIRQKDGKIASVVYEDSEGNRTEMAADDFISSMPVKDLVNAVDASDQPAP' A
#
# COMPACT_ATOMS: atom_id res chain seq x y z
N GLY A 1 -2.01 2.64 26.17
CA GLY A 1 -3.24 2.73 25.36
C GLY A 1 -3.02 2.10 24.00
N PRO A 2 -4.03 1.99 23.12
CA PRO A 2 -3.88 1.33 21.81
C PRO A 2 -2.75 1.90 20.93
N GLY A 3 -2.35 3.16 21.13
CA GLY A 3 -1.18 3.77 20.47
C GLY A 3 0.18 3.20 20.89
N GLN A 4 0.37 2.81 22.16
CA GLN A 4 1.65 2.22 22.62
C GLN A 4 1.95 0.87 21.97
N LEU A 5 0.91 0.14 21.57
CA LEU A 5 1.08 -1.16 20.92
C LEU A 5 1.61 -0.97 19.49
N TRP A 6 1.12 0.05 18.78
CA TRP A 6 1.61 0.42 17.45
C TRP A 6 3.01 1.04 17.50
N GLU A 7 3.32 1.91 18.47
CA GLU A 7 4.69 2.42 18.66
C GLU A 7 5.69 1.28 18.91
N THR A 8 5.30 0.26 19.68
CA THR A 8 6.16 -0.91 19.94
C THR A 8 6.31 -1.79 18.70
N VAL A 9 5.24 -1.98 17.92
CA VAL A 9 5.28 -2.74 16.66
C VAL A 9 6.12 -2.03 15.62
N GLU A 10 5.97 -0.71 15.49
CA GLU A 10 6.77 0.12 14.59
C GLU A 10 8.25 0.03 14.94
N SER A 11 8.61 0.18 16.22
CA SER A 11 9.99 0.05 16.68
C SER A 11 10.57 -1.36 16.47
N ASN A 12 9.76 -2.41 16.64
CA ASN A 12 10.18 -3.78 16.35
C ASN A 12 10.35 -4.06 14.84
N CYS A 13 9.49 -3.49 14.00
CA CYS A 13 9.60 -3.58 12.55
C CYS A 13 10.84 -2.85 12.05
N GLU A 14 11.10 -1.63 12.53
CA GLU A 14 12.32 -0.88 12.20
C GLU A 14 13.58 -1.63 12.64
N ALA A 15 13.58 -2.21 13.86
CA ALA A 15 14.69 -3.00 14.36
C ALA A 15 14.93 -4.29 13.54
N ALA A 16 13.89 -4.84 12.92
CA ALA A 16 13.97 -5.97 11.99
C ALA A 16 14.41 -5.55 10.57
N GLY A 17 14.65 -4.26 10.33
CA GLY A 17 15.00 -3.72 9.01
C GLY A 17 13.79 -3.55 8.07
N VAL A 18 12.57 -3.65 8.60
CA VAL A 18 11.33 -3.45 7.86
C VAL A 18 11.01 -1.95 7.86
N LYS A 19 10.90 -1.36 6.67
CA LYS A 19 10.49 0.03 6.53
C LYS A 19 8.96 0.11 6.58
N VAL A 20 8.44 0.69 7.67
CA VAL A 20 7.02 1.02 7.77
C VAL A 20 6.80 2.39 7.14
N ILE A 21 5.86 2.49 6.21
CA ILE A 21 5.43 3.76 5.63
C ILE A 21 4.03 4.01 6.15
N THR A 22 3.90 4.96 7.07
CA THR A 22 2.61 5.44 7.54
C THR A 22 2.07 6.50 6.57
N ASP A 23 0.78 6.80 6.65
CA ASP A 23 0.11 7.82 5.81
C ASP A 23 0.17 7.57 4.30
N ALA A 24 0.45 6.33 3.88
CA ALA A 24 0.44 5.90 2.48
C ALA A 24 -0.86 5.13 2.16
N ASN A 25 -1.85 5.82 1.61
CA ASN A 25 -3.13 5.21 1.27
C ASN A 25 -3.09 4.64 -0.15
N VAL A 26 -3.22 3.32 -0.31
CA VAL A 26 -3.17 2.69 -1.63
C VAL A 26 -4.43 3.03 -2.43
N VAL A 27 -4.27 3.82 -3.49
CA VAL A 27 -5.36 4.30 -4.33
C VAL A 27 -5.46 3.55 -5.66
N GLU A 28 -4.37 2.92 -6.11
CA GLU A 28 -4.31 2.18 -7.38
C GLU A 28 -3.41 0.95 -7.23
N ILE A 29 -3.79 -0.17 -7.82
CA ILE A 29 -3.00 -1.41 -7.83
C ILE A 29 -2.87 -1.88 -9.26
N ARG A 30 -1.70 -1.68 -9.86
CA ARG A 30 -1.45 -2.06 -11.24
C ARG A 30 -1.19 -3.54 -11.37
N GLN A 31 -1.98 -4.16 -12.23
CA GLN A 31 -1.83 -5.56 -12.57
C GLN A 31 -1.26 -5.72 -13.96
N LYS A 32 -0.32 -6.65 -14.10
CA LYS A 32 0.26 -7.05 -15.38
C LYS A 32 0.20 -8.56 -15.48
N ASP A 33 -0.40 -9.05 -16.56
CA ASP A 33 -0.52 -10.50 -16.84
C ASP A 33 -1.16 -11.31 -15.68
N GLY A 34 -2.15 -10.72 -14.99
CA GLY A 34 -2.83 -11.34 -13.85
C GLY A 34 -2.04 -11.36 -12.54
N LYS A 35 -0.91 -10.65 -12.47
CA LYS A 35 -0.13 -10.43 -11.25
C LYS A 35 -0.05 -8.95 -10.90
N ILE A 36 0.01 -8.62 -9.62
CA ILE A 36 0.26 -7.24 -9.19
C ILE A 36 1.73 -6.91 -9.52
N ALA A 37 1.97 -5.82 -10.25
CA ALA A 37 3.29 -5.37 -10.65
C ALA A 37 3.74 -4.13 -9.88
N SER A 38 2.82 -3.23 -9.56
CA SER A 38 3.07 -2.03 -8.77
C SER A 38 1.80 -1.55 -8.06
N VAL A 39 1.98 -0.78 -7.01
CA VAL A 39 0.89 -0.07 -6.31
C VAL A 39 1.17 1.42 -6.32
N VAL A 40 0.14 2.22 -6.49
CA VAL A 40 0.21 3.68 -6.30
C VAL A 40 -0.45 3.99 -4.98
N TYR A 41 0.31 4.61 -4.08
CA TYR A 41 -0.24 5.16 -2.85
C TYR A 41 -0.26 6.68 -2.92
N GLU A 42 -1.28 7.27 -2.32
CA GLU A 42 -1.41 8.70 -2.11
C GLU A 42 -1.03 9.02 -0.66
N ASP A 43 -0.14 9.99 -0.48
CA ASP A 43 0.21 10.49 0.85
C ASP A 43 -0.83 11.47 1.39
N SER A 44 -0.69 11.89 2.65
CA SER A 44 -1.57 12.88 3.27
C SER A 44 -1.57 14.26 2.59
N GLU A 45 -0.56 14.55 1.76
CA GLU A 45 -0.44 15.78 0.99
C GLU A 45 -1.11 15.68 -0.39
N GLY A 46 -1.59 14.48 -0.77
CA GLY A 46 -2.21 14.20 -2.06
C GLY A 46 -1.21 13.82 -3.15
N ASN A 47 0.07 13.61 -2.82
CA ASN A 47 1.06 13.16 -3.80
C ASN A 47 0.91 11.66 -4.04
N ARG A 48 0.84 11.29 -5.31
CA ARG A 48 0.76 9.89 -5.74
C ARG A 48 2.15 9.36 -6.04
N THR A 49 2.54 8.30 -5.34
CA THR A 49 3.82 7.63 -5.53
C THR A 49 3.58 6.19 -5.98
N GLU A 50 4.16 5.83 -7.12
CA GLU A 50 4.16 4.45 -7.60
C GLU A 50 5.32 3.67 -6.94
N MET A 51 4.97 2.50 -6.40
CA MET A 51 5.91 1.58 -5.78
C MET A 51 5.78 0.20 -6.42
N ALA A 52 6.83 -0.21 -7.13
CA ALA A 52 6.96 -1.56 -7.65
C ALA A 52 7.45 -2.50 -6.53
N ALA A 53 6.86 -3.69 -6.47
CA ALA A 53 7.31 -4.75 -5.57
C ALA A 53 7.08 -6.11 -6.24
N ASP A 54 7.80 -7.12 -5.78
CA ASP A 54 7.69 -8.48 -6.32
C ASP A 54 6.58 -9.29 -5.63
N ASP A 55 6.36 -9.04 -4.34
CA ASP A 55 5.33 -9.68 -3.51
C ASP A 55 4.47 -8.62 -2.80
N PHE A 56 3.15 -8.77 -2.89
CA PHE A 56 2.18 -7.87 -2.26
C PHE A 56 1.32 -8.64 -1.26
N ILE A 57 1.33 -8.21 -0.01
CA ILE A 57 0.45 -8.73 1.04
C ILE A 57 -0.45 -7.59 1.48
N SER A 58 -1.74 -7.68 1.17
CA SER A 58 -2.73 -6.69 1.61
C SER A 58 -3.50 -7.24 2.80
N SER A 59 -3.45 -6.53 3.92
CA SER A 59 -4.35 -6.75 5.06
C SER A 59 -5.65 -5.91 4.94
N MET A 60 -5.85 -5.22 3.82
CA MET A 60 -7.07 -4.45 3.57
C MET A 60 -8.26 -5.40 3.36
N PRO A 61 -9.49 -4.97 3.68
CA PRO A 61 -10.69 -5.70 3.29
C PRO A 61 -10.71 -5.96 1.78
N VAL A 62 -11.16 -7.14 1.36
CA VAL A 62 -11.21 -7.54 -0.07
C VAL A 62 -11.96 -6.51 -0.93
N LYS A 63 -12.97 -5.83 -0.38
CA LYS A 63 -13.70 -4.77 -1.09
C LYS A 63 -12.81 -3.59 -1.47
N ASP A 64 -11.95 -3.16 -0.56
CA ASP A 64 -11.05 -2.03 -0.80
C ASP A 64 -9.92 -2.44 -1.74
N LEU A 65 -9.43 -3.68 -1.62
CA LEU A 65 -8.50 -4.27 -2.58
C LEU A 65 -9.07 -4.26 -4.00
N VAL A 66 -10.31 -4.72 -4.19
CA VAL A 66 -10.97 -4.77 -5.50
C VAL A 66 -11.15 -3.36 -6.06
N ASN A 67 -11.55 -2.38 -5.24
CA ASN A 67 -11.70 -0.99 -5.70
C ASN A 67 -10.37 -0.37 -6.17
N ALA A 68 -9.27 -0.61 -5.43
CA ALA A 68 -7.95 -0.08 -5.80
C ALA A 68 -7.39 -0.78 -7.06
N VAL A 69 -7.71 -2.05 -7.26
CA VAL A 69 -7.42 -2.78 -8.50
C VAL A 69 -8.23 -2.24 -9.67
N ASP A 70 -9.53 -2.05 -9.52
CA ASP A 70 -10.43 -1.56 -10.57
C ASP A 70 -10.02 -0.15 -11.04
N ALA A 71 -9.51 0.67 -10.11
CA ALA A 71 -8.95 1.99 -10.44
C ALA A 71 -7.74 1.92 -11.40
N SER A 72 -7.00 0.81 -11.44
CA SER A 72 -5.86 0.63 -12.36
C SER A 72 -6.27 0.31 -13.79
N ASP A 73 -7.52 -0.12 -14.00
CA ASP A 73 -8.06 -0.43 -15.33
C ASP A 73 -8.50 0.85 -16.07
N GLN A 74 -8.37 2.03 -15.43
CA GLN A 74 -8.38 3.30 -16.14
C GLN A 74 -7.02 3.52 -16.82
N PRO A 75 -6.97 3.54 -18.17
CA PRO A 75 -5.78 4.03 -18.85
C PRO A 75 -5.60 5.48 -18.43
N ALA A 76 -4.38 5.85 -18.01
CA ALA A 76 -4.02 7.25 -17.89
C ALA A 76 -4.40 7.99 -19.20
N PRO A 77 -5.04 9.17 -19.11
CA PRO A 77 -5.49 9.92 -20.28
C PRO A 77 -4.35 10.39 -21.19
#